data_AF-A0A662UMJ9-F1
#
_entry.id   AF-A0A662UMJ9-F1
#
_cell.length_a   1.000
_cell.length_b   1.000
_cell.length_c   1.000
_cell.angle_alpha   90.00
_cell.angle_beta   90.00
_cell.angle_gamma   90.00
#
_symmetry.space_group_name_H-M   'P 1'
#
loop_
_entity.id
_entity.type
_entity.pdbx_description
1 polymer ?
#
loop_
_entity_poly.entity_id
_entity_poly.type
_entity_poly.pdbx_seq_one_letter_code
_entity_poly.pdbx_strand_id
1 'polypeptide(L)'
;MDLLVLAFYLSVLTYYLGVLIYMLPIPIYGVKRWAPQLMVDGIFSAILVFSYSTIQWVVKYVSGLIGADWSEYYNWFLGEVNIVIGSIAALKVIGVGLSSMGLSFLANSLISPLVSSLTYLLMFLATATLFVTIITSISSTLLAIGILLHALPFRIARASGATLIAIVIVFSIGTPLLPQFVNSIAPQSPQKGLTSYNYLLADIYVYDATGDPVSYYLYEVYSLNNTLLARYLADLNGVIRASLVDKGLPCSRYKAVIDLAGYKYETIVDPPECTYSIRSTNISHILDNLIVIKPLRFIAVFNYKSLEIYRKEEYNISLAINAVEKIVLLVVSLSKDSINVSINGTLIEPSEKTTYSWGGLSFSAYIYPIEYGYHRVEVRFDLGVYDSVEPSFSEIYYARDTLGLTIEEPLSLIYPVSSLIFRLFIAPVIYFSIMFSASLALSRMLGGSSAKIARLLVSAG
;
A
#
# COMPACT_ATOMS: atom_id res chain seq x y z
N MET A 1 -17.36 -23.69 -35.35
CA MET A 1 -17.88 -24.94 -35.94
C MET A 1 -16.94 -25.48 -37.02
N ASP A 2 -16.37 -24.62 -37.86
CA ASP A 2 -15.56 -25.01 -39.02
C ASP A 2 -14.35 -25.90 -38.69
N LEU A 3 -13.68 -25.69 -37.55
CA LEU A 3 -12.54 -26.53 -37.14
C LEU A 3 -12.92 -27.97 -36.78
N LEU A 4 -14.08 -28.18 -36.15
CA LEU A 4 -14.56 -29.52 -35.79
C LEU A 4 -15.05 -30.27 -37.02
N VAL A 5 -15.71 -29.56 -37.95
CA VAL A 5 -16.11 -30.10 -39.25
C VAL A 5 -14.89 -30.54 -40.05
N LEU A 6 -13.85 -29.69 -40.10
CA LEU A 6 -12.58 -30.03 -40.74
C LEU A 6 -11.89 -31.23 -40.08
N ALA A 7 -11.88 -31.29 -38.73
CA ALA A 7 -11.35 -32.43 -38.00
C ALA A 7 -12.10 -33.73 -38.32
N PHE A 8 -13.43 -33.67 -38.48
CA PHE A 8 -14.24 -34.82 -38.89
C PHE A 8 -13.89 -35.27 -40.32
N TYR A 9 -13.78 -34.36 -41.28
CA TYR A 9 -13.38 -34.73 -42.64
C TYR A 9 -11.97 -35.32 -42.71
N LEU A 10 -11.03 -34.79 -41.93
CA LEU A 10 -9.67 -35.35 -41.81
C LEU A 10 -9.68 -36.76 -41.21
N SER A 11 -10.53 -37.00 -40.20
CA SER A 11 -10.74 -38.33 -39.61
C SER A 11 -11.30 -39.32 -40.64
N VAL A 12 -12.31 -38.92 -41.42
CA VAL A 12 -12.91 -39.73 -42.49
C VAL A 12 -11.89 -40.01 -43.60
N LEU A 13 -11.11 -39.01 -44.01
CA LEU A 13 -10.02 -39.16 -44.98
C LEU A 13 -8.98 -40.17 -44.49
N THR A 14 -8.58 -40.07 -43.22
CA THR A 14 -7.61 -41.00 -42.61
C THR A 14 -8.13 -42.45 -42.64
N TYR A 15 -9.42 -42.64 -42.36
CA TYR A 15 -10.06 -43.95 -42.44
C TYR A 15 -10.04 -44.52 -43.86
N TYR A 16 -10.47 -43.74 -44.85
CA TYR A 16 -10.50 -44.18 -46.25
C TYR A 16 -9.11 -44.42 -46.84
N LEU A 17 -8.10 -43.63 -46.46
CA LEU A 17 -6.70 -43.92 -46.80
C LEU A 17 -6.26 -45.29 -46.25
N GLY A 18 -6.66 -45.62 -45.01
CA GLY A 18 -6.42 -46.93 -44.43
C GLY A 18 -7.08 -48.08 -45.23
N VAL A 19 -8.35 -47.91 -45.61
CA VAL A 19 -9.08 -48.89 -46.43
C VAL A 19 -8.41 -49.09 -47.80
N LEU A 20 -8.03 -48.00 -48.47
CA LEU A 20 -7.39 -48.03 -49.78
C LEU A 20 -6.03 -48.74 -49.73
N ILE A 21 -5.22 -48.46 -48.70
CA ILE A 21 -3.95 -49.15 -48.45
C ILE A 21 -4.16 -50.65 -48.19
N TYR A 22 -5.24 -51.02 -47.50
CA TYR A 22 -5.56 -52.41 -47.21
C TYR A 22 -5.97 -53.19 -48.48
N MET A 23 -6.75 -52.55 -49.35
CA MET A 23 -7.25 -53.13 -50.61
C MET A 23 -6.19 -53.22 -51.72
N LEU A 24 -5.08 -52.48 -51.62
CA LEU A 24 -4.03 -52.50 -52.63
C LEU A 24 -3.44 -53.91 -52.82
N PRO A 25 -3.33 -54.42 -54.07
CA PRO A 25 -2.74 -55.71 -54.38
C PRO A 25 -1.20 -55.66 -54.36
N ILE A 26 -0.62 -55.00 -53.34
CA ILE A 26 0.83 -54.83 -53.19
C ILE A 26 1.30 -55.62 -51.96
N PRO A 27 2.21 -56.60 -52.08
CA PRO A 27 2.65 -57.44 -50.96
C PRO A 27 3.77 -56.79 -50.12
N ILE A 28 3.70 -55.48 -49.86
CA ILE A 28 4.66 -54.79 -48.98
C ILE A 28 4.11 -54.80 -47.55
N TYR A 29 4.63 -55.71 -46.73
CA TYR A 29 4.21 -55.88 -45.32
C TYR A 29 4.27 -54.56 -44.52
N GLY A 30 5.30 -53.75 -44.76
CA GLY A 30 5.48 -52.46 -44.11
C GLY A 30 4.30 -51.52 -44.33
N VAL A 31 3.83 -51.38 -45.58
CA VAL A 31 2.73 -50.50 -45.97
C VAL A 31 1.38 -51.04 -45.50
N LYS A 32 1.16 -52.37 -45.62
CA LYS A 32 -0.07 -53.01 -45.15
C LYS A 32 -0.27 -52.96 -43.64
N ARG A 33 0.80 -52.81 -42.84
CA ARG A 33 0.69 -52.61 -41.39
C ARG A 33 0.09 -51.26 -41.01
N TRP A 34 0.25 -50.23 -41.85
CA TRP A 34 -0.32 -48.90 -41.61
C TRP A 34 -1.83 -48.83 -41.88
N ALA A 35 -2.34 -49.67 -42.78
CA ALA A 35 -3.77 -49.72 -43.11
C ALA A 35 -4.70 -49.89 -41.89
N PRO A 36 -4.58 -50.95 -41.07
CA PRO A 36 -5.43 -51.12 -39.90
C PRO A 36 -5.19 -50.03 -38.84
N GLN A 37 -3.97 -49.50 -38.74
CA GLN A 37 -3.67 -48.41 -37.81
C GLN A 37 -4.37 -47.11 -38.22
N LEU A 38 -4.36 -46.75 -39.51
CA LEU A 38 -5.04 -45.56 -40.03
C LEU A 38 -6.57 -45.68 -39.91
N MET A 39 -7.13 -46.87 -40.10
CA MET A 39 -8.57 -47.10 -39.88
C MET A 39 -8.96 -46.87 -38.41
N VAL A 40 -8.22 -47.48 -37.48
CA VAL A 40 -8.44 -47.30 -36.03
C VAL A 40 -8.29 -45.84 -35.62
N ASP A 41 -7.27 -45.17 -36.15
CA ASP A 41 -6.99 -43.76 -35.91
C ASP A 41 -8.07 -42.81 -36.41
N GLY A 42 -8.63 -43.09 -37.59
CA GLY A 42 -9.76 -42.38 -38.15
C GLY A 42 -10.96 -42.46 -37.21
N ILE A 43 -11.32 -43.67 -36.75
CA ILE A 43 -12.44 -43.90 -35.82
C ILE A 43 -12.21 -43.16 -34.49
N PHE A 44 -11.02 -43.29 -33.88
CA PHE A 44 -10.71 -42.58 -32.62
C PHE A 44 -10.83 -41.07 -32.75
N SER A 45 -10.40 -40.51 -33.88
CA SER A 45 -10.48 -39.08 -34.12
C SER A 45 -11.93 -38.62 -34.33
N ALA A 46 -12.78 -39.43 -34.97
CA ALA A 46 -14.21 -39.14 -35.07
C ALA A 46 -14.88 -39.16 -33.69
N ILE A 47 -14.57 -40.15 -32.85
CA ILE A 47 -15.07 -40.23 -31.48
C ILE A 47 -14.67 -38.98 -30.68
N LEU A 48 -13.44 -38.52 -30.81
CA LEU A 48 -12.98 -37.29 -30.15
C LEU A 48 -13.74 -36.05 -30.62
N VAL A 49 -14.05 -35.94 -31.92
CA VAL A 49 -14.87 -34.83 -32.45
C VAL A 49 -16.27 -34.86 -31.81
N PHE A 50 -16.93 -36.01 -31.77
CA PHE A 50 -18.24 -36.14 -31.12
C PHE A 50 -18.19 -35.93 -29.60
N SER A 51 -17.04 -36.21 -28.98
CA SER A 51 -16.84 -36.04 -27.55
C SER A 51 -16.52 -34.60 -27.13
N TYR A 52 -16.39 -33.66 -28.07
CA TYR A 52 -16.02 -32.26 -27.78
C TYR A 52 -16.87 -31.63 -26.66
N SER A 53 -18.19 -31.64 -26.82
CA SER A 53 -19.12 -31.07 -25.84
C SER A 53 -19.09 -31.83 -24.52
N THR A 54 -18.95 -33.15 -24.59
CA THR A 54 -18.83 -34.02 -23.41
C THR A 54 -17.57 -33.70 -22.61
N ILE A 55 -16.42 -33.49 -23.27
CA ILE A 55 -15.17 -33.12 -22.62
C ILE A 55 -15.34 -31.78 -21.88
N GLN A 56 -15.95 -30.78 -22.52
CA GLN A 56 -16.19 -29.49 -21.88
C GLN A 56 -17.14 -29.60 -20.68
N TRP A 57 -18.19 -30.42 -20.80
CA TRP A 57 -19.10 -30.68 -19.69
C TRP A 57 -18.39 -31.38 -18.53
N VAL A 58 -17.58 -32.41 -18.80
CA VAL A 58 -16.79 -33.12 -17.78
C VAL A 58 -15.83 -32.17 -17.08
N VAL A 59 -15.13 -31.30 -17.82
CA VAL A 59 -14.23 -30.30 -17.25
C VAL A 59 -14.96 -29.40 -16.25
N LYS A 60 -16.13 -28.86 -16.63
CA LYS A 60 -16.95 -28.02 -15.75
C LYS A 60 -17.48 -28.77 -14.55
N TYR A 61 -17.94 -30.01 -14.75
CA TYR A 61 -18.48 -30.85 -13.68
C TYR A 61 -17.41 -31.21 -12.64
N VAL A 62 -16.24 -31.67 -13.09
CA VAL A 62 -15.11 -32.00 -12.21
C VAL A 62 -14.59 -30.77 -11.49
N SER A 63 -14.49 -29.62 -12.18
CA SER A 63 -14.15 -28.33 -11.56
C SER A 63 -15.12 -28.01 -10.41
N GLY A 64 -16.42 -28.14 -10.63
CA GLY A 64 -17.43 -27.90 -9.59
C GLY A 64 -17.30 -28.85 -8.39
N LEU A 65 -17.01 -30.14 -8.62
CA LEU A 65 -16.87 -31.13 -7.54
C LEU A 65 -15.67 -30.88 -6.63
N ILE A 66 -14.56 -30.38 -7.18
CA ILE A 66 -13.32 -30.11 -6.43
C ILE A 66 -13.39 -28.72 -5.75
N GLY A 67 -14.48 -27.97 -5.95
CA GLY A 67 -14.63 -26.62 -5.41
C GLY A 67 -13.79 -25.57 -6.15
N ALA A 68 -13.40 -25.84 -7.40
CA ALA A 68 -12.68 -24.90 -8.24
C ALA A 68 -13.61 -23.79 -8.72
N ASP A 69 -13.42 -22.58 -8.20
CA ASP A 69 -14.16 -21.37 -8.60
C ASP A 69 -13.23 -20.30 -9.20
N TRP A 70 -13.53 -19.89 -10.43
CA TRP A 70 -12.84 -18.80 -11.10
C TRP A 70 -13.02 -17.47 -10.37
N SER A 71 -14.15 -17.25 -9.70
CA SER A 71 -14.40 -16.02 -8.95
C SER A 71 -13.46 -15.90 -7.75
N GLU A 72 -13.22 -17.01 -7.04
CA GLU A 72 -12.25 -17.10 -5.94
C GLU A 72 -10.84 -16.80 -6.43
N TYR A 73 -10.44 -17.35 -7.58
CA TYR A 73 -9.16 -17.06 -8.21
C TYR A 73 -8.97 -15.57 -8.51
N TYR A 74 -9.94 -14.92 -9.15
CA TYR A 74 -9.82 -13.50 -9.51
C TYR A 74 -9.77 -12.60 -8.27
N ASN A 75 -10.61 -12.88 -7.26
CA ASN A 75 -10.62 -12.11 -6.02
C ASN A 75 -9.30 -12.25 -5.25
N TRP A 76 -8.79 -13.48 -5.14
CA TRP A 76 -7.49 -13.75 -4.53
C TRP A 76 -6.37 -13.03 -5.29
N PHE A 77 -6.34 -13.14 -6.62
CA PHE A 77 -5.32 -12.50 -7.46
C PHE A 77 -5.31 -10.97 -7.29
N LEU A 78 -6.47 -10.33 -7.37
CA LEU A 78 -6.59 -8.87 -7.17
C LEU A 78 -6.15 -8.45 -5.77
N GLY A 79 -6.51 -9.23 -4.75
CA GLY A 79 -6.06 -9.00 -3.37
C GLY A 79 -4.53 -9.02 -3.26
N GLU A 80 -3.87 -10.03 -3.81
CA GLU A 80 -2.41 -10.15 -3.76
C GLU A 80 -1.70 -9.05 -4.57
N VAL A 81 -2.23 -8.68 -5.75
CA VAL A 81 -1.69 -7.54 -6.54
C VAL A 81 -1.75 -6.24 -5.74
N ASN A 82 -2.87 -5.96 -5.07
CA ASN A 82 -3.01 -4.76 -4.25
C ASN A 82 -1.99 -4.74 -3.09
N ILE A 83 -1.70 -5.89 -2.49
CA ILE A 83 -0.67 -6.00 -1.43
C ILE A 83 0.72 -5.67 -1.97
N VAL A 84 1.07 -6.18 -3.15
CA VAL A 84 2.37 -5.88 -3.80
C VAL A 84 2.48 -4.39 -4.16
N ILE A 85 1.43 -3.79 -4.74
CA ILE A 85 1.41 -2.35 -5.06
C ILE A 85 1.56 -1.52 -3.78
N GLY A 86 0.82 -1.84 -2.72
CA GLY A 86 0.92 -1.15 -1.43
C GLY A 86 2.31 -1.26 -0.82
N SER A 87 2.95 -2.42 -0.91
CA SER A 87 4.31 -2.65 -0.43
C SER A 87 5.35 -1.82 -1.20
N ILE A 88 5.22 -1.72 -2.52
CA ILE A 88 6.08 -0.85 -3.35
C ILE A 88 5.91 0.60 -2.95
N ALA A 89 4.67 1.06 -2.77
CA ALA A 89 4.40 2.44 -2.40
C ALA A 89 5.03 2.79 -1.05
N ALA A 90 4.83 1.94 -0.05
CA ALA A 90 5.39 2.13 1.27
C ALA A 90 6.93 2.13 1.27
N LEU A 91 7.57 1.20 0.54
CA LEU A 91 9.02 1.20 0.37
C LEU A 91 9.52 2.48 -0.33
N LYS A 92 8.84 2.96 -1.36
CA LYS A 92 9.19 4.23 -2.02
C LYS A 92 9.09 5.42 -1.07
N VAL A 93 8.06 5.48 -0.22
CA VAL A 93 7.93 6.52 0.81
C VAL A 93 9.12 6.48 1.77
N ILE A 94 9.49 5.28 2.25
CA ILE A 94 10.68 5.11 3.10
C ILE A 94 11.94 5.58 2.36
N GLY A 95 12.12 5.22 1.09
CA GLY A 95 13.28 5.61 0.28
C GLY A 95 13.38 7.13 0.06
N VAL A 96 12.25 7.80 -0.18
CA VAL A 96 12.20 9.27 -0.31
C VAL A 96 12.57 9.94 1.01
N GLY A 97 11.98 9.48 2.12
CA GLY A 97 12.29 10.04 3.44
C GLY A 97 13.77 9.87 3.83
N LEU A 98 14.37 8.70 3.54
CA LEU A 98 15.81 8.48 3.73
C LEU A 98 16.64 9.44 2.88
N SER A 99 16.22 9.70 1.64
CA SER A 99 16.92 10.62 0.73
C SER A 99 16.87 12.07 1.22
N SER A 100 15.74 12.51 1.79
CA SER A 100 15.62 13.85 2.40
C SER A 100 16.46 14.04 3.66
N MET A 101 16.84 12.96 4.34
CA MET A 101 17.71 12.98 5.52
C MET A 101 19.21 12.94 5.16
N GLY A 102 19.57 13.00 3.87
CA GLY A 102 20.95 12.82 3.42
C GLY A 102 21.43 11.36 3.44
N LEU A 103 20.55 10.40 3.75
CA LEU A 103 20.82 8.96 3.77
C LEU A 103 20.47 8.30 2.42
N SER A 104 20.69 9.02 1.32
CA SER A 104 20.37 8.54 -0.04
C SER A 104 21.10 7.24 -0.40
N PHE A 105 22.25 6.96 0.23
CA PHE A 105 22.97 5.70 0.06
C PHE A 105 22.17 4.49 0.56
N LEU A 106 21.40 4.61 1.65
CA LEU A 106 20.53 3.52 2.15
C LEU A 106 19.29 3.35 1.25
N ALA A 107 18.71 4.47 0.79
CA ALA A 107 17.60 4.42 -0.16
C ALA A 107 18.01 3.67 -1.45
N ASN A 108 19.20 3.96 -1.97
CA ASN A 108 19.71 3.34 -3.18
C ASN A 108 20.20 1.91 -2.98
N SER A 109 20.79 1.57 -1.83
CA SER A 109 21.36 0.23 -1.59
C SER A 109 20.39 -0.79 -1.02
N LEU A 110 19.39 -0.37 -0.24
CA LEU A 110 18.46 -1.28 0.43
C LEU A 110 17.05 -1.21 -0.15
N ILE A 111 16.50 0.00 -0.30
CA ILE A 111 15.11 0.18 -0.71
C ILE A 111 14.93 -0.06 -2.21
N SER A 112 15.81 0.51 -3.04
CA SER A 112 15.70 0.41 -4.50
C SER A 112 15.70 -1.04 -5.01
N PRO A 113 16.59 -1.96 -4.53
CA PRO A 113 16.53 -3.36 -4.91
C PRO A 113 15.23 -4.07 -4.49
N LEU A 114 14.68 -3.75 -3.33
CA LEU A 114 13.41 -4.35 -2.86
C LEU A 114 12.23 -3.89 -3.72
N VAL A 115 12.16 -2.59 -4.02
CA VAL A 115 11.16 -2.01 -4.93
C VAL A 115 11.28 -2.64 -6.33
N SER A 116 12.50 -2.78 -6.84
CA SER A 116 12.77 -3.41 -8.13
C SER A 116 12.28 -4.87 -8.14
N SER A 117 12.57 -5.63 -7.08
CA SER A 117 12.14 -7.03 -6.93
C SER A 117 10.61 -7.16 -6.93
N LEU A 118 9.90 -6.31 -6.19
CA LEU A 118 8.44 -6.30 -6.21
C LEU A 118 7.87 -5.84 -7.55
N THR A 119 8.57 -4.94 -8.26
CA THR A 119 8.16 -4.52 -9.61
C THR A 119 8.29 -5.67 -10.60
N TYR A 120 9.37 -6.45 -10.53
CA TYR A 120 9.51 -7.68 -11.32
C TYR A 120 8.46 -8.73 -10.95
N LEU A 121 8.09 -8.83 -9.67
CA LEU A 121 6.99 -9.68 -9.22
C LEU A 121 5.65 -9.26 -9.84
N LEU A 122 5.34 -7.95 -9.89
CA LEU A 122 4.14 -7.45 -10.58
C LEU A 122 4.16 -7.77 -12.07
N MET A 123 5.30 -7.59 -12.74
CA MET A 123 5.44 -7.94 -14.15
C MET A 123 5.23 -9.43 -14.40
N PHE A 124 5.74 -10.28 -13.51
CA PHE A 124 5.47 -11.71 -13.54
C PHE A 124 3.98 -12.01 -13.38
N LEU A 125 3.31 -11.42 -12.38
CA LEU A 125 1.88 -11.62 -12.15
C LEU A 125 1.02 -11.14 -13.31
N ALA A 126 1.36 -10.00 -13.92
CA ALA A 126 0.71 -9.51 -15.13
C ALA A 126 0.89 -10.49 -16.31
N THR A 127 2.09 -11.03 -16.48
CA THR A 127 2.36 -12.01 -17.54
C THR A 127 1.63 -13.34 -17.30
N ALA A 128 1.64 -13.82 -16.05
CA ALA A 128 0.97 -15.05 -15.65
C ALA A 128 -0.55 -14.96 -15.83
N THR A 129 -1.17 -13.80 -15.54
CA THR A 129 -2.60 -13.61 -15.76
C THR A 129 -2.98 -13.47 -17.21
N LEU A 130 -2.15 -12.83 -18.04
CA LEU A 130 -2.36 -12.87 -19.49
C LEU A 130 -2.35 -14.30 -20.00
N PHE A 131 -1.42 -15.13 -19.55
CA PHE A 131 -1.36 -16.55 -19.89
C PHE A 131 -2.64 -17.31 -19.46
N VAL A 132 -3.08 -17.14 -18.22
CA VAL A 132 -4.32 -17.77 -17.70
C VAL A 132 -5.55 -17.30 -18.46
N THR A 133 -5.65 -16.00 -18.76
CA THR A 133 -6.77 -15.41 -19.49
C THR A 133 -6.83 -15.91 -20.93
N ILE A 134 -5.68 -16.07 -21.58
CA ILE A 134 -5.58 -16.67 -22.91
C ILE A 134 -6.08 -18.12 -22.89
N ILE A 135 -5.64 -18.93 -21.92
CA ILE A 135 -6.08 -20.32 -21.81
C ILE A 135 -7.59 -20.41 -21.61
N THR A 136 -8.16 -19.60 -20.73
CA THR A 136 -9.60 -19.66 -20.41
C THR A 136 -10.45 -19.14 -21.55
N SER A 137 -10.13 -17.97 -22.10
CA SER A 137 -10.89 -17.34 -23.17
C SER A 137 -10.86 -18.11 -24.49
N ILE A 138 -9.73 -18.77 -24.78
CA ILE A 138 -9.48 -19.48 -26.05
C ILE A 138 -9.56 -21.00 -25.82
N SER A 139 -9.97 -21.46 -24.63
CA SER A 139 -10.03 -22.89 -24.24
C SER A 139 -10.80 -23.75 -25.25
N SER A 140 -12.00 -23.32 -25.62
CA SER A 140 -12.87 -24.01 -26.58
C SER A 140 -12.23 -24.17 -27.95
N THR A 141 -11.61 -23.10 -28.45
CA THR A 141 -10.87 -23.07 -29.71
C THR A 141 -9.57 -23.88 -29.67
N LEU A 142 -8.80 -23.81 -28.57
CA LEU A 142 -7.59 -24.62 -28.37
C LEU A 142 -7.90 -26.11 -28.33
N LEU A 143 -9.02 -26.49 -27.70
CA LEU A 143 -9.49 -27.86 -27.67
C LEU A 143 -9.92 -28.34 -29.07
N ALA A 144 -10.61 -27.50 -29.84
CA ALA A 144 -10.95 -27.80 -31.23
C ALA A 144 -9.71 -27.94 -32.14
N ILE A 145 -8.71 -27.07 -31.99
CA ILE A 145 -7.41 -27.18 -32.69
C ILE A 145 -6.69 -28.46 -32.27
N GLY A 146 -6.71 -28.80 -30.98
CA GLY A 146 -6.13 -30.03 -30.47
C GLY A 146 -6.75 -31.27 -31.12
N ILE A 147 -8.09 -31.32 -31.23
CA ILE A 147 -8.81 -32.41 -31.91
C ILE A 147 -8.47 -32.44 -33.40
N LEU A 148 -8.38 -31.29 -34.07
CA LEU A 148 -7.99 -31.20 -35.49
C LEU A 148 -6.58 -31.77 -35.72
N LEU A 149 -5.59 -31.36 -34.91
CA LEU A 149 -4.23 -31.88 -35.01
C LEU A 149 -4.16 -33.38 -34.68
N HIS A 150 -5.02 -33.84 -33.78
CA HIS A 150 -5.16 -35.26 -33.46
C HIS A 150 -5.71 -36.07 -34.64
N ALA A 151 -6.60 -35.48 -35.45
CA ALA A 151 -7.24 -36.08 -36.61
C ALA A 151 -6.37 -36.10 -37.88
N LEU A 152 -5.18 -35.48 -37.86
CA LEU A 152 -4.29 -35.47 -39.02
C LEU A 152 -3.82 -36.90 -39.39
N PRO A 153 -3.83 -37.26 -40.70
CA PRO A 153 -3.37 -38.57 -41.18
C PRO A 153 -1.94 -38.89 -40.77
N PHE A 154 -1.60 -40.18 -40.75
CA PHE A 154 -0.25 -40.68 -40.43
C PHE A 154 0.30 -40.28 -39.06
N ARG A 155 -0.57 -39.78 -38.16
CA ARG A 155 -0.22 -39.38 -36.78
C ARG A 155 0.80 -38.23 -36.70
N ILE A 156 0.97 -37.45 -37.77
CA ILE A 156 2.06 -36.44 -37.88
C ILE A 156 2.01 -35.42 -36.73
N ALA A 157 0.80 -34.94 -36.39
CA ALA A 157 0.61 -33.96 -35.33
C ALA A 157 -0.15 -34.52 -34.11
N ARG A 158 -0.32 -35.84 -34.02
CA ARG A 158 -1.19 -36.44 -32.98
C ARG A 158 -0.74 -36.09 -31.57
N ALA A 159 0.56 -36.18 -31.33
CA ALA A 159 1.10 -35.88 -30.00
C ALA A 159 0.88 -34.41 -29.64
N SER A 160 1.05 -33.48 -30.59
CA SER A 160 0.78 -32.06 -30.39
C SER A 160 -0.71 -31.78 -30.14
N GLY A 161 -1.60 -32.45 -30.87
CA GLY A 161 -3.05 -32.39 -30.65
C GLY A 161 -3.43 -32.88 -29.25
N ALA A 162 -2.92 -34.04 -28.84
CA ALA A 162 -3.14 -34.61 -27.51
C ALA A 162 -2.59 -33.70 -26.39
N THR A 163 -1.43 -33.05 -26.59
CA THR A 163 -0.90 -32.07 -25.61
C THR A 163 -1.81 -30.86 -25.45
N LEU A 164 -2.35 -30.31 -26.54
CA LEU A 164 -3.26 -29.17 -26.46
C LEU A 164 -4.55 -29.53 -25.74
N ILE A 165 -5.15 -30.69 -26.06
CA ILE A 165 -6.34 -31.19 -25.37
C ILE A 165 -6.06 -31.33 -23.86
N ALA A 166 -4.93 -31.95 -23.51
CA ALA A 166 -4.58 -32.18 -22.11
C ALA A 166 -4.30 -30.88 -21.34
N ILE A 167 -3.58 -29.92 -21.93
CA ILE A 167 -3.33 -28.60 -21.33
C ILE A 167 -4.65 -27.90 -21.05
N VAL A 168 -5.58 -27.86 -22.01
CA VAL A 168 -6.88 -27.20 -21.81
C VAL A 168 -7.64 -27.85 -20.66
N ILE A 169 -7.70 -29.17 -20.59
CA ILE A 169 -8.40 -29.89 -19.52
C ILE A 169 -7.77 -29.59 -18.15
N VAL A 170 -6.46 -29.80 -18.02
CA VAL A 170 -5.76 -29.67 -16.74
C VAL A 170 -5.75 -28.21 -16.27
N PHE A 171 -5.51 -27.24 -17.18
CA PHE A 171 -5.51 -25.83 -16.80
C PHE A 171 -6.89 -25.28 -16.48
N SER A 172 -7.93 -25.76 -17.16
CA SER A 172 -9.29 -25.33 -16.84
C SER A 172 -9.76 -25.79 -15.46
N ILE A 173 -9.27 -26.93 -14.97
CA ILE A 173 -9.62 -27.48 -13.65
C ILE A 173 -8.65 -26.97 -12.57
N GLY A 174 -7.36 -26.93 -12.87
CA GLY A 174 -6.33 -26.64 -11.86
C GLY A 174 -6.15 -25.16 -11.58
N THR A 175 -6.19 -24.27 -12.58
CA THR A 175 -5.89 -22.85 -12.34
C THR A 175 -6.78 -22.20 -11.26
N PRO A 176 -8.10 -22.48 -11.18
CA PRO A 176 -8.93 -21.98 -10.08
C PRO A 176 -8.51 -22.44 -8.68
N LEU A 177 -7.79 -23.56 -8.56
CA LEU A 177 -7.33 -24.12 -7.28
C LEU A 177 -5.99 -23.54 -6.82
N LEU A 178 -5.34 -22.69 -7.64
CA LEU A 178 -4.09 -22.04 -7.28
C LEU A 178 -4.15 -21.29 -5.92
N PRO A 179 -5.21 -20.53 -5.58
CA PRO A 179 -5.29 -19.85 -4.29
C PRO A 179 -5.21 -20.81 -3.10
N GLN A 180 -5.97 -21.91 -3.16
CA GLN A 180 -5.98 -22.92 -2.10
C GLN A 180 -4.62 -23.60 -1.96
N PHE A 181 -3.98 -23.91 -3.09
CA PHE A 181 -2.63 -24.45 -3.10
C PHE A 181 -1.63 -23.49 -2.45
N VAL A 182 -1.59 -22.23 -2.89
CA VAL A 182 -0.66 -21.23 -2.34
C VAL A 182 -0.90 -21.03 -0.84
N ASN A 183 -2.16 -20.93 -0.41
CA ASN A 183 -2.49 -20.79 1.02
C ASN A 183 -2.06 -21.98 1.88
N SER A 184 -1.90 -23.17 1.30
CA SER A 184 -1.46 -24.37 2.02
C SER A 184 0.06 -24.49 2.21
N ILE A 185 0.85 -23.92 1.29
CA ILE A 185 2.32 -24.09 1.27
C ILE A 185 3.10 -22.80 1.52
N ALA A 186 2.49 -21.64 1.28
CA ALA A 186 3.15 -20.36 1.45
C ALA A 186 2.82 -19.77 2.83
N PRO A 187 3.75 -19.00 3.42
CA PRO A 187 3.43 -18.18 4.57
C PRO A 187 2.21 -17.30 4.26
N GLN A 188 1.42 -17.01 5.30
CA GLN A 188 0.31 -16.08 5.14
C GLN A 188 0.85 -14.76 4.58
N SER A 189 0.11 -14.19 3.62
CA SER A 189 0.41 -12.85 3.12
C SER A 189 0.54 -11.95 4.35
N PRO A 190 1.56 -11.09 4.44
CA PRO A 190 1.71 -10.21 5.59
C PRO A 190 0.49 -9.28 5.68
N GLN A 191 -0.57 -9.73 6.37
CA GLN A 191 -1.78 -8.96 6.64
C GLN A 191 -1.47 -7.75 7.55
N LYS A 192 -0.32 -7.79 8.23
CA LYS A 192 0.31 -6.69 8.97
C LYS A 192 1.70 -6.37 8.40
N GLY A 193 1.77 -6.00 7.13
CA GLY A 193 3.01 -5.54 6.52
C GLY A 193 2.72 -4.50 5.45
N LEU A 194 3.02 -3.24 5.76
CA LEU A 194 3.05 -2.08 4.87
C LEU A 194 1.71 -1.57 4.30
N THR A 195 0.66 -2.38 4.23
CA THR A 195 -0.66 -2.01 3.66
C THR A 195 -1.60 -1.26 4.62
N SER A 196 -1.23 -1.12 5.89
CA SER A 196 -2.00 -0.38 6.90
C SER A 196 -1.29 0.85 7.44
N TYR A 197 -0.27 1.36 6.73
CA TYR A 197 0.37 2.61 7.14
C TYR A 197 -0.49 3.78 6.69
N ASN A 198 -1.46 4.06 7.54
CA ASN A 198 -2.19 5.31 7.59
C ASN A 198 -1.17 6.40 8.01
N TYR A 199 -0.26 6.75 7.12
CA TYR A 199 0.96 7.50 7.37
C TYR A 199 1.12 8.65 6.38
N LEU A 200 1.18 9.87 6.91
CA LEU A 200 1.30 11.12 6.17
C LEU A 200 2.61 11.83 6.57
N LEU A 201 3.38 12.24 5.56
CA LEU A 201 4.53 13.12 5.73
C LEU A 201 4.05 14.57 5.68
N ALA A 202 4.21 15.30 6.78
CA ALA A 202 3.72 16.66 6.87
C ALA A 202 4.67 17.56 7.67
N ASP A 203 4.70 18.83 7.32
CA ASP A 203 5.30 19.85 8.16
C ASP A 203 4.17 20.60 8.88
N ILE A 204 4.30 20.75 10.19
CA ILE A 204 3.28 21.38 11.03
C ILE A 204 3.74 22.79 11.36
N TYR A 205 2.83 23.74 11.15
CA TYR A 205 3.02 25.15 11.42
C TYR A 205 1.93 25.62 12.38
N VAL A 206 2.31 26.36 13.41
CA VAL A 206 1.36 27.01 14.31
C VAL A 206 1.67 28.49 14.33
N TYR A 207 0.66 29.30 14.03
CA TYR A 207 0.73 30.74 13.99
C TYR A 207 -0.13 31.35 15.10
N ASP A 208 0.32 32.48 15.62
CA ASP A 208 -0.47 33.32 16.52
C ASP A 208 -1.50 34.17 15.74
N ALA A 209 -2.29 34.99 16.45
CA ALA A 209 -3.30 35.86 15.85
C ALA A 209 -2.72 36.93 14.90
N THR A 210 -1.41 37.21 14.97
CA THR A 210 -0.71 38.12 14.05
C THR A 210 -0.10 37.43 12.83
N GLY A 211 -0.15 36.10 12.78
CA GLY A 211 0.53 35.31 11.75
C GLY A 211 2.01 35.04 12.06
N ASP A 212 2.48 35.35 13.27
CA ASP A 212 3.84 35.03 13.69
C ASP A 212 3.94 33.57 14.14
N PRO A 213 5.04 32.87 13.84
CA PRO A 213 5.20 31.48 14.22
C PRO A 213 5.34 31.33 15.75
N VAL A 214 4.66 30.33 16.30
CA VAL A 214 4.75 29.98 17.71
C VAL A 214 5.94 29.05 17.92
N SER A 215 6.97 29.47 18.64
CA SER A 215 8.14 28.62 18.94
C SER A 215 7.87 27.63 20.08
N TYR A 216 8.55 26.47 20.05
CA TYR A 216 8.63 25.51 21.16
C TYR A 216 7.29 25.00 21.73
N TYR A 217 6.20 25.02 20.97
CA TYR A 217 4.98 24.33 21.38
C TYR A 217 5.17 22.81 21.29
N LEU A 218 4.48 22.09 22.17
CA LEU A 218 4.37 20.65 22.13
C LEU A 218 3.12 20.27 21.32
N TYR A 219 3.28 19.43 20.32
CA TYR A 219 2.19 18.94 19.47
C TYR A 219 1.95 17.46 19.75
N GLU A 220 0.84 17.14 20.39
CA GLU A 220 0.43 15.77 20.68
C GLU A 220 -0.67 15.32 19.73
N VAL A 221 -0.53 14.10 19.22
CA VAL A 221 -1.43 13.49 18.27
C VAL A 221 -2.14 12.33 18.95
N TYR A 222 -3.45 12.40 19.03
CA TYR A 222 -4.30 11.38 19.61
C TYR A 222 -5.22 10.76 18.55
N SER A 223 -5.49 9.47 18.67
CA SER A 223 -6.63 8.88 17.96
C SER A 223 -7.94 9.48 18.45
N LEU A 224 -9.02 9.33 17.68
CA LEU A 224 -10.36 9.73 18.12
C LEU A 224 -10.81 8.99 19.41
N ASN A 225 -10.17 7.89 19.76
CA ASN A 225 -10.39 7.13 20.99
C ASN A 225 -9.46 7.56 22.14
N ASN A 226 -8.81 8.73 22.04
CA ASN A 226 -7.88 9.30 23.03
C ASN A 226 -6.61 8.47 23.30
N THR A 227 -6.15 7.65 22.36
CA THR A 227 -4.83 7.00 22.47
C THR A 227 -3.74 7.91 21.92
N LEU A 228 -2.67 8.16 22.69
CA LEU A 228 -1.53 8.96 22.21
C LEU A 228 -0.77 8.19 21.12
N LEU A 229 -0.60 8.81 19.96
CA LEU A 229 0.04 8.24 18.77
C LEU A 229 1.39 8.91 18.46
N ALA A 230 1.52 10.20 18.74
CA ALA A 230 2.75 10.96 18.49
C ALA A 230 2.85 12.15 19.44
N ARG A 231 4.08 12.59 19.70
CA ARG A 231 4.39 13.81 20.44
C ARG A 231 5.63 14.44 19.83
N TYR A 232 5.50 15.70 19.43
CA TYR A 232 6.56 16.44 18.76
C TYR A 232 6.81 17.79 19.42
N LEU A 233 8.07 18.21 19.49
CA LEU A 233 8.45 19.55 19.94
C LEU A 233 8.78 20.42 18.72
N ALA A 234 8.18 21.61 18.65
CA ALA A 234 8.48 22.59 17.61
C ALA A 234 9.85 23.23 17.81
N ASP A 235 10.52 23.56 16.70
CA ASP A 235 11.79 24.28 16.75
C ASP A 235 11.61 25.77 17.12
N LEU A 236 12.73 26.51 17.17
CA LEU A 236 12.72 27.95 17.43
C LEU A 236 11.89 28.74 16.40
N ASN A 237 11.76 28.23 15.17
CA ASN A 237 10.98 28.86 14.10
C ASN A 237 9.50 28.42 14.12
N GLY A 238 9.08 27.64 15.11
CA GLY A 238 7.71 27.15 15.24
C GLY A 238 7.32 26.05 14.25
N VAL A 239 8.32 25.35 13.68
CA VAL A 239 8.10 24.29 12.70
C VAL A 239 8.35 22.93 13.31
N ILE A 240 7.42 22.01 13.10
CA ILE A 240 7.64 20.58 13.35
C ILE A 240 7.78 19.90 12.00
N ARG A 241 8.97 19.34 11.74
CA ARG A 241 9.23 18.53 10.55
C ARG A 241 8.81 17.09 10.79
N ALA A 242 7.50 16.84 10.73
CA ALA A 242 6.96 15.47 10.71
C ALA A 242 7.08 14.81 9.32
N SER A 243 7.86 15.42 8.41
CA SER A 243 8.32 14.87 7.14
C SER A 243 9.52 13.91 7.27
N LEU A 244 10.08 13.74 8.47
CA LEU A 244 11.17 12.80 8.75
C LEU A 244 10.65 11.36 8.92
N VAL A 245 11.44 10.34 8.55
CA VAL A 245 11.02 8.92 8.43
C VAL A 245 10.62 8.27 9.75
N ASP A 246 11.26 8.67 10.84
CA ASP A 246 10.90 8.25 12.18
C ASP A 246 9.61 8.95 12.64
N LYS A 247 9.40 10.21 12.23
CA LYS A 247 8.21 11.03 12.48
C LYS A 247 7.11 10.77 11.42
N GLY A 248 5.98 11.47 11.54
CA GLY A 248 4.85 11.36 10.61
C GLY A 248 3.51 11.53 11.32
N LEU A 249 2.43 11.49 10.55
CA LEU A 249 1.08 11.69 11.08
C LEU A 249 0.11 10.60 10.61
N PRO A 250 -0.95 10.33 11.37
CA PRO A 250 -2.01 9.44 10.94
C PRO A 250 -2.74 10.00 9.72
N CYS A 251 -2.98 9.15 8.72
CA CYS A 251 -3.79 9.45 7.53
C CYS A 251 -5.31 9.44 7.78
N SER A 252 -5.75 9.00 8.97
CA SER A 252 -7.13 9.15 9.42
C SER A 252 -7.28 10.39 10.26
N ARG A 253 -8.49 10.97 10.26
CA ARG A 253 -8.89 12.02 11.20
C ARG A 253 -8.40 11.76 12.62
N TYR A 254 -7.75 12.75 13.21
CA TYR A 254 -7.11 12.65 14.51
C TYR A 254 -7.33 13.90 15.35
N LYS A 255 -7.16 13.77 16.67
CA LYS A 255 -7.21 14.89 17.61
C LYS A 255 -5.78 15.42 17.81
N ALA A 256 -5.57 16.69 17.53
CA ALA A 256 -4.31 17.38 17.80
C ALA A 256 -4.45 18.23 19.06
N VAL A 257 -3.46 18.17 19.93
CA VAL A 257 -3.35 19.00 21.13
C VAL A 257 -2.07 19.80 21.02
N ILE A 258 -2.20 21.12 20.93
CA ILE A 258 -1.09 22.07 20.92
C ILE A 258 -0.95 22.59 22.35
N ASP A 259 0.07 22.16 23.07
CA ASP A 259 0.39 22.60 24.41
C ASP A 259 1.53 23.63 24.35
N LEU A 260 1.24 24.85 24.79
CA LEU A 260 2.19 25.94 24.88
C LEU A 260 2.27 26.42 26.33
N ALA A 261 3.39 26.13 27.00
CA ALA A 261 3.61 26.48 28.40
C ALA A 261 2.43 26.07 29.31
N GLY A 262 1.87 24.87 29.12
CA GLY A 262 0.78 24.33 29.93
C GLY A 262 -0.62 24.72 29.45
N TYR A 263 -0.74 25.64 28.49
CA TYR A 263 -2.00 26.01 27.86
C TYR A 263 -2.26 25.16 26.63
N LYS A 264 -3.37 24.42 26.66
CA LYS A 264 -3.72 23.42 25.65
C LYS A 264 -4.80 23.92 24.71
N TYR A 265 -4.51 23.84 23.41
CA TYR A 265 -5.46 24.04 22.33
C TYR A 265 -5.76 22.70 21.69
N GLU A 266 -7.03 22.32 21.66
CA GLU A 266 -7.47 21.07 21.04
C GLU A 266 -8.16 21.36 19.71
N THR A 267 -7.78 20.62 18.68
CA THR A 267 -8.42 20.69 17.37
C THR A 267 -8.51 19.31 16.75
N ILE A 268 -9.48 19.12 15.85
CA ILE A 268 -9.61 17.90 15.08
C ILE A 268 -9.04 18.17 13.70
N VAL A 269 -8.01 17.42 13.33
CA VAL A 269 -7.40 17.52 12.01
C VAL A 269 -7.97 16.44 11.12
N ASP A 270 -8.51 16.86 9.98
CA ASP A 270 -8.86 15.96 8.89
C ASP A 270 -7.74 16.04 7.85
N PRO A 271 -6.78 15.10 7.87
CA PRO A 271 -5.67 15.14 6.91
C PRO A 271 -6.22 15.04 5.48
N PRO A 272 -5.61 15.72 4.50
CA PRO A 272 -6.00 15.55 3.10
C PRO A 272 -5.97 14.07 2.73
N GLU A 273 -6.86 13.65 1.83
CA GLU A 273 -6.88 12.26 1.33
C GLU A 273 -5.45 11.83 1.04
N CYS A 274 -5.02 10.72 1.66
CA CYS A 274 -3.70 10.16 1.46
C CYS A 274 -3.59 9.59 0.05
N THR A 275 -3.59 10.51 -0.91
CA THR A 275 -3.12 10.32 -2.26
C THR A 275 -1.62 10.17 -2.15
N TYR A 276 -1.08 9.21 -2.88
CA TYR A 276 0.34 8.87 -2.98
C TYR A 276 1.16 10.04 -3.54
N SER A 277 1.23 11.13 -2.81
CA SER A 277 1.90 12.36 -3.17
C SER A 277 3.26 12.38 -2.48
N ILE A 278 4.31 12.55 -3.29
CA ILE A 278 5.72 12.57 -2.88
C ILE A 278 6.07 13.86 -2.11
N ARG A 279 5.12 14.80 -1.97
CA ARG A 279 5.34 16.10 -1.34
C ARG A 279 4.86 16.08 0.10
N SER A 280 5.66 16.65 1.00
CA SER A 280 5.20 16.96 2.36
C SER A 280 3.99 17.89 2.25
N THR A 281 2.93 17.54 2.99
CA THR A 281 1.75 18.41 3.11
C THR A 281 1.95 19.35 4.28
N ASN A 282 1.57 20.62 4.14
CA ASN A 282 1.64 21.55 5.25
C ASN A 282 0.34 21.51 6.04
N ILE A 283 0.45 21.33 7.35
CA ILE A 283 -0.68 21.42 8.28
C ILE A 283 -0.46 22.69 9.10
N SER A 284 -1.31 23.70 8.87
CA SER A 284 -1.22 24.97 9.58
C SER A 284 -2.39 25.16 10.54
N HIS A 285 -2.08 25.65 11.74
CA HIS A 285 -3.05 26.08 12.75
C HIS A 285 -2.86 27.55 13.05
N ILE A 286 -3.96 28.27 13.27
CA ILE A 286 -3.94 29.66 13.72
C ILE A 286 -4.61 29.71 15.09
N LEU A 287 -3.92 30.29 16.07
CA LEU A 287 -4.40 30.47 17.44
C LEU A 287 -4.91 31.90 17.62
N ASP A 288 -6.19 32.12 17.30
CA ASP A 288 -6.80 33.45 17.18
C ASP A 288 -6.76 34.29 18.47
N ASN A 289 -6.71 33.62 19.62
CA ASN A 289 -6.71 34.25 20.94
C ASN A 289 -5.30 34.47 21.52
N LEU A 290 -4.25 34.03 20.81
CA LEU A 290 -2.87 34.04 21.28
C LEU A 290 -2.06 35.09 20.51
N ILE A 291 -1.18 35.82 21.21
CA ILE A 291 -0.21 36.72 20.60
C ILE A 291 1.16 36.42 21.20
N VAL A 292 2.10 35.99 20.37
CA VAL A 292 3.47 35.68 20.76
C VAL A 292 4.34 36.93 20.61
N ILE A 293 5.11 37.25 21.64
CA ILE A 293 5.99 38.43 21.65
C ILE A 293 7.44 37.98 21.45
N LYS A 294 7.84 36.96 22.21
CA LYS A 294 9.11 36.27 22.11
C LYS A 294 8.90 34.77 22.35
N PRO A 295 9.86 33.89 22.00
CA PRO A 295 9.74 32.47 22.31
C PRO A 295 9.36 32.25 23.78
N LEU A 296 8.26 31.52 24.00
CA LEU A 296 7.67 31.21 25.31
C LEU A 296 7.14 32.41 26.12
N ARG A 297 7.01 33.61 25.52
CA ARG A 297 6.37 34.80 26.11
C ARG A 297 5.20 35.22 25.24
N PHE A 298 4.01 35.15 25.81
CA PHE A 298 2.79 35.38 25.05
C PHE A 298 1.67 35.95 25.90
N ILE A 299 0.67 36.44 25.20
CA ILE A 299 -0.59 36.92 25.75
C ILE A 299 -1.69 36.04 25.18
N ALA A 300 -2.62 35.60 26.01
CA ALA A 300 -3.86 34.97 25.57
C ALA A 300 -5.07 35.81 26.05
N VAL A 301 -5.98 36.11 25.14
CA VAL A 301 -7.18 36.90 25.43
C VAL A 301 -8.41 36.02 25.23
N PHE A 302 -9.19 35.81 26.27
CA PHE A 302 -10.39 34.96 26.19
C PHE A 302 -11.66 35.82 26.16
N ASN A 303 -12.71 35.35 25.47
CA ASN A 303 -14.05 35.96 25.42
C ASN A 303 -14.11 37.42 24.86
N TYR A 304 -13.19 37.80 23.98
CA TYR A 304 -13.19 39.12 23.34
C TYR A 304 -14.12 39.16 22.11
N LYS A 305 -14.66 40.35 21.78
CA LYS A 305 -15.40 40.57 20.53
C LYS A 305 -14.50 40.99 19.39
N SER A 306 -13.59 41.90 19.66
CA SER A 306 -12.56 42.33 18.71
C SER A 306 -11.27 42.66 19.45
N LEU A 307 -10.16 42.29 18.82
CA LEU A 307 -8.81 42.56 19.29
C LEU A 307 -8.06 43.24 18.15
N GLU A 308 -7.58 44.46 18.41
CA GLU A 308 -6.78 45.23 17.47
C GLU A 308 -5.39 45.47 18.06
N ILE A 309 -4.36 45.31 17.24
CA ILE A 309 -2.96 45.46 17.66
C ILE A 309 -2.46 46.79 17.13
N TYR A 310 -2.25 47.75 18.03
CA TYR A 310 -1.78 49.09 17.67
C TYR A 310 -0.28 49.12 17.43
N ARG A 311 0.48 48.41 18.26
CA ARG A 311 1.95 48.43 18.23
C ARG A 311 2.47 47.12 18.79
N LYS A 312 3.39 46.48 18.07
CA LYS A 312 4.16 45.32 18.50
C LYS A 312 5.64 45.66 18.33
N GLU A 313 6.32 45.83 19.45
CA GLU A 313 7.78 46.00 19.51
C GLU A 313 8.41 44.75 20.13
N GLU A 314 9.73 44.75 20.26
CA GLU A 314 10.49 43.59 20.69
C GLU A 314 10.08 43.05 22.08
N TYR A 315 9.68 43.94 22.99
CA TYR A 315 9.29 43.60 24.37
C TYR A 315 7.99 44.28 24.84
N ASN A 316 7.38 45.10 23.99
CA ASN A 316 6.20 45.89 24.30
C ASN A 316 5.10 45.61 23.28
N ILE A 317 3.87 45.46 23.77
CA ILE A 317 2.71 45.35 22.90
C ILE A 317 1.58 46.22 23.40
N SER A 318 0.96 46.95 22.47
CA SER A 318 -0.22 47.77 22.70
C SER A 318 -1.41 47.18 21.95
N LEU A 319 -2.44 46.82 22.70
CA LEU A 319 -3.65 46.18 22.23
C LEU A 319 -4.85 47.09 22.51
N ALA A 320 -5.84 47.06 21.63
CA ALA A 320 -7.19 47.52 21.89
C ALA A 320 -8.11 46.31 21.96
N ILE A 321 -8.77 46.16 23.10
CA ILE A 321 -9.66 45.04 23.35
C ILE A 321 -11.07 45.59 23.57
N ASN A 322 -12.01 45.10 22.77
CA ASN A 322 -13.42 45.38 22.94
C ASN A 322 -14.10 44.18 23.64
N ALA A 323 -14.39 44.39 24.91
CA ALA A 323 -14.98 43.40 25.80
C ALA A 323 -16.51 43.61 25.85
N VAL A 324 -17.28 42.59 25.45
CA VAL A 324 -18.76 42.63 25.55
C VAL A 324 -19.23 42.19 26.95
N GLU A 325 -18.42 41.35 27.57
CA GLU A 325 -18.55 40.86 28.94
C GLU A 325 -17.20 40.94 29.62
N LYS A 326 -17.12 40.56 30.89
CA LYS A 326 -15.85 40.51 31.61
C LYS A 326 -14.94 39.47 30.95
N ILE A 327 -13.80 39.93 30.44
CA ILE A 327 -12.81 39.08 29.77
C ILE A 327 -11.60 38.82 30.65
N VAL A 328 -10.84 37.78 30.29
CA VAL A 328 -9.60 37.42 30.96
C VAL A 328 -8.44 37.64 30.00
N LEU A 329 -7.56 38.55 30.37
CA LEU A 329 -6.24 38.71 29.78
C LEU A 329 -5.25 37.87 30.58
N LEU A 330 -4.70 36.87 29.94
CA LEU A 330 -3.63 36.04 30.48
C LEU A 330 -2.31 36.49 29.88
N VAL A 331 -1.33 36.76 30.74
CA VAL A 331 0.05 37.03 30.31
C VAL A 331 0.94 35.93 30.88
N VAL A 332 1.72 35.26 30.02
CA VAL A 332 2.63 34.18 30.40
C VAL A 332 4.06 34.58 30.09
N SER A 333 4.95 34.41 31.09
CA SER A 333 6.39 34.62 30.95
C SER A 333 7.19 33.53 31.67
N LEU A 334 8.50 33.51 31.46
CA LEU A 334 9.39 32.77 32.34
C LEU A 334 9.36 33.40 33.74
N SER A 335 9.57 32.59 34.78
CA SER A 335 9.47 33.03 36.17
C SER A 335 10.53 34.08 36.56
N LYS A 336 11.58 34.23 35.75
CA LYS A 336 12.67 35.21 35.93
C LYS A 336 12.37 36.56 35.28
N ASP A 337 11.38 36.61 34.39
CA ASP A 337 10.99 37.84 33.70
C ASP A 337 10.08 38.68 34.62
N SER A 338 10.19 40.01 34.52
CA SER A 338 9.23 40.93 35.13
C SER A 338 8.27 41.48 34.07
N ILE A 339 7.00 41.62 34.45
CA ILE A 339 5.94 42.07 33.55
C ILE A 339 5.27 43.30 34.17
N ASN A 340 5.09 44.33 33.35
CA ASN A 340 4.27 45.49 33.69
C ASN A 340 3.08 45.54 32.72
N VAL A 341 1.86 45.53 33.25
CA VAL A 341 0.63 45.68 32.47
C VAL A 341 -0.05 46.98 32.85
N SER A 342 -0.39 47.78 31.84
CA SER A 342 -1.25 48.94 32.02
C SER A 342 -2.54 48.80 31.22
N ILE A 343 -3.67 49.16 31.82
CA ILE A 343 -4.97 49.23 31.16
C ILE A 343 -5.44 50.68 31.23
N ASN A 344 -5.81 51.25 30.09
CA ASN A 344 -6.19 52.65 29.92
C ASN A 344 -5.17 53.64 30.49
N GLY A 345 -3.87 53.29 30.44
CA GLY A 345 -2.77 54.12 30.94
C GLY A 345 -2.50 53.99 32.45
N THR A 346 -3.27 53.18 33.17
CA THR A 346 -3.03 52.89 34.60
C THR A 346 -2.37 51.53 34.78
N LEU A 347 -1.29 51.47 35.54
CA LEU A 347 -0.58 50.23 35.85
C LEU A 347 -1.42 49.41 36.84
N ILE A 348 -1.66 48.14 36.52
CA ILE A 348 -2.57 47.27 37.26
C ILE A 348 -1.81 46.03 37.70
N GLU A 349 -2.04 45.62 38.94
CA GLU A 349 -1.55 44.36 39.48
C GLU A 349 -2.45 43.19 39.04
N PRO A 350 -1.88 42.00 38.81
CA PRO A 350 -2.65 40.81 38.45
C PRO A 350 -3.63 40.43 39.56
N SER A 351 -4.82 39.97 39.18
CA SER A 351 -5.77 39.41 40.14
C SER A 351 -5.27 38.11 40.77
N GLU A 352 -4.55 37.32 39.98
CA GLU A 352 -3.95 36.06 40.37
C GLU A 352 -2.61 35.89 39.65
N LYS A 353 -1.62 35.38 40.39
CA LYS A 353 -0.30 35.02 39.87
C LYS A 353 0.00 33.58 40.25
N THR A 354 0.23 32.75 39.23
CA THR A 354 0.48 31.32 39.43
C THR A 354 1.81 30.94 38.82
N THR A 355 2.65 30.27 39.60
CA THR A 355 3.94 29.75 39.14
C THR A 355 3.85 28.24 38.94
N TYR A 356 4.34 27.75 37.82
CA TYR A 356 4.29 26.33 37.48
C TYR A 356 5.51 25.92 36.64
N SER A 357 5.73 24.62 36.51
CA SER A 357 6.82 24.06 35.70
C SER A 357 6.24 23.39 34.45
N TRP A 358 6.88 23.63 33.30
CA TRP A 358 6.52 23.03 32.02
C TRP A 358 7.79 22.80 31.20
N GLY A 359 7.99 21.58 30.70
CA GLY A 359 9.19 21.21 29.92
C GLY A 359 10.52 21.44 30.66
N GLY A 360 10.52 21.34 31.99
CA GLY A 360 11.70 21.62 32.83
C GLY A 360 11.96 23.11 33.09
N LEU A 361 11.11 24.01 32.60
CA LEU A 361 11.22 25.46 32.78
C LEU A 361 10.15 25.97 33.74
N SER A 362 10.49 27.00 34.52
CA SER A 362 9.57 27.65 35.44
C SER A 362 8.90 28.85 34.78
N PHE A 363 7.57 28.88 34.81
CA PHE A 363 6.72 29.93 34.24
C PHE A 363 5.96 30.67 35.33
N SER A 364 5.56 31.90 35.00
CA SER A 364 4.60 32.71 35.74
C SER A 364 3.44 33.09 34.81
N ALA A 365 2.22 32.73 35.20
CA ALA A 365 0.98 33.17 34.57
C ALA A 365 0.34 34.29 35.40
N TYR A 366 -0.03 35.37 34.74
CA TYR A 366 -0.63 36.56 35.34
C TYR A 366 -2.02 36.78 34.75
N ILE A 367 -3.03 36.79 35.61
CA ILE A 367 -4.44 36.89 35.20
C ILE A 367 -4.96 38.30 35.48
N TYR A 368 -5.34 39.01 34.43
CA TYR A 368 -5.91 40.35 34.48
C TYR A 368 -7.37 40.33 34.01
N PRO A 369 -8.34 40.52 34.91
CA PRO A 369 -9.73 40.69 34.53
C PRO A 369 -9.91 42.07 33.90
N ILE A 370 -10.51 42.12 32.71
CA ILE A 370 -10.87 43.37 32.05
C ILE A 370 -12.40 43.45 32.02
N GLU A 371 -12.92 44.57 32.51
CA GLU A 371 -14.37 44.81 32.55
C GLU A 371 -14.94 45.04 31.15
N TYR A 372 -16.27 45.10 31.06
CA TYR A 372 -16.95 45.37 29.79
C TYR A 372 -16.57 46.77 29.25
N GLY A 373 -16.41 46.87 27.93
CA GLY A 373 -16.10 48.11 27.25
C GLY A 373 -14.83 48.05 26.38
N TYR A 374 -14.42 49.23 25.92
CA TYR A 374 -13.21 49.39 25.12
C TYR A 374 -12.02 49.72 26.02
N HIS A 375 -11.00 48.87 25.97
CA HIS A 375 -9.81 48.99 26.81
C HIS A 375 -8.54 49.00 25.97
N ARG A 376 -7.67 49.97 26.23
CA ARG A 376 -6.31 49.98 25.70
C ARG A 376 -5.39 49.29 26.70
N VAL A 377 -4.78 48.18 26.30
CA VAL A 377 -3.88 47.39 27.13
C VAL A 377 -2.47 47.55 26.60
N GLU A 378 -1.52 47.83 27.47
CA GLU A 378 -0.10 47.83 27.16
C GLU A 378 0.61 46.84 28.07
N VAL A 379 1.31 45.88 27.47
CA VAL A 379 2.07 44.85 28.19
C VAL A 379 3.54 45.03 27.83
N ARG A 380 4.38 45.16 28.87
CA ARG A 380 5.83 45.27 28.76
C ARG A 380 6.51 44.13 29.50
N PHE A 381 7.42 43.47 28.80
CA PHE A 381 8.29 42.42 29.35
C PHE A 381 9.67 43.01 29.59
N ASP A 382 10.19 42.88 30.81
CA ASP A 382 11.59 43.15 31.12
C ASP A 382 12.26 41.77 31.33
N LEU A 383 13.07 41.36 30.35
CA LEU A 383 13.64 40.00 30.29
C LEU A 383 14.81 39.80 31.24
N GLY A 384 14.89 38.60 31.82
CA GLY A 384 16.06 38.16 32.59
C GLY A 384 17.27 37.86 31.69
N VAL A 385 18.47 37.77 32.30
CA VAL A 385 19.82 37.66 31.67
C VAL A 385 20.03 36.50 30.66
N TYR A 386 19.05 35.62 30.43
CA TYR A 386 19.14 34.52 29.47
C TYR A 386 17.90 34.48 28.56
N ASP A 387 18.05 34.94 27.32
CA ASP A 387 16.94 35.06 26.35
C ASP A 387 16.56 33.73 25.68
N SER A 388 17.50 32.80 25.51
CA SER A 388 17.27 31.54 24.80
C SER A 388 17.20 30.35 25.75
N VAL A 389 15.99 29.85 26.00
CA VAL A 389 15.77 28.65 26.81
C VAL A 389 14.82 27.73 26.05
N GLU A 390 15.19 26.45 25.96
CA GLU A 390 14.44 25.42 25.24
C GLU A 390 13.82 24.43 26.24
N PRO A 391 12.52 24.11 26.12
CA PRO A 391 11.88 23.12 26.97
C PRO A 391 12.28 21.70 26.55
N SER A 392 12.36 20.79 27.52
CA SER A 392 12.71 19.39 27.28
C SER A 392 11.49 18.48 27.43
N PHE A 393 11.20 17.71 26.39
CA PHE A 393 10.16 16.69 26.38
C PHE A 393 10.66 15.39 25.73
N SER A 394 10.14 14.25 26.17
CA SER A 394 10.32 12.99 25.45
C SER A 394 9.39 12.95 24.24
N GLU A 395 9.94 13.11 23.04
CA GLU A 395 9.18 12.95 21.80
C GLU A 395 8.76 11.48 21.61
N ILE A 396 7.57 11.29 21.01
CA ILE A 396 7.04 9.98 20.61
C ILE A 396 6.81 10.06 19.10
N TYR A 397 7.49 9.19 18.38
CA TYR A 397 7.54 9.26 16.93
C TYR A 397 6.53 8.30 16.31
N TYR A 398 5.55 8.83 15.58
CA TYR A 398 4.46 8.03 15.03
C TYR A 398 4.93 6.83 14.17
N ALA A 399 5.88 7.03 13.24
CA ALA A 399 6.35 5.93 12.41
C ALA A 399 7.15 4.90 13.21
N ARG A 400 8.09 5.35 14.04
CA ARG A 400 8.95 4.44 14.82
C ARG A 400 8.19 3.74 15.95
N ASP A 401 7.57 4.52 16.83
CA ASP A 401 7.08 4.07 18.13
C ASP A 401 5.63 3.53 18.05
N THR A 402 4.81 4.02 17.11
CA THR A 402 3.42 3.57 16.94
C THR A 402 3.28 2.56 15.80
N LEU A 403 3.99 2.77 14.70
CA LEU A 403 3.90 1.92 13.50
C LEU A 403 4.99 0.83 13.42
N GLY A 404 6.02 0.89 14.28
CA GLY A 404 7.11 -0.09 14.33
C GLY A 404 8.07 -0.01 13.13
N LEU A 405 8.11 1.12 12.42
CA LEU A 405 8.98 1.35 11.28
C LEU A 405 10.35 1.83 11.77
N THR A 406 11.29 0.90 11.96
CA THR A 406 12.67 1.20 12.37
C THR A 406 13.68 0.89 11.27
N ILE A 407 14.59 1.84 11.03
CA ILE A 407 15.73 1.66 10.10
C ILE A 407 16.79 0.72 10.69
N GLU A 408 16.75 0.48 12.01
CA GLU A 408 17.73 -0.32 12.75
C GLU A 408 17.58 -1.84 12.53
N GLU A 409 16.43 -2.31 12.04
CA GLU A 409 16.19 -3.73 11.74
C GLU A 409 15.88 -3.97 10.26
N PRO A 410 16.89 -4.00 9.36
CA PRO A 410 16.67 -4.20 7.91
C PRO A 410 15.96 -5.52 7.58
N LEU A 411 16.02 -6.51 8.48
CA LEU A 411 15.28 -7.77 8.37
C LEU A 411 13.75 -7.58 8.36
N SER A 412 13.25 -6.54 9.04
CA SER A 412 11.81 -6.21 9.09
C SER A 412 11.26 -5.74 7.74
N LEU A 413 12.10 -5.18 6.87
CA LEU A 413 11.74 -4.74 5.51
C LEU A 413 11.95 -5.84 4.46
N ILE A 414 12.94 -6.71 4.67
CA ILE A 414 13.26 -7.81 3.75
C ILE A 414 12.24 -8.94 3.88
N TYR A 415 11.79 -9.27 5.09
CA TYR A 415 10.90 -10.40 5.34
C TYR A 415 9.53 -10.31 4.63
N PRO A 416 8.83 -9.16 4.63
CA PRO A 416 7.58 -9.02 3.87
C PRO A 416 7.78 -9.21 2.37
N VAL A 417 8.87 -8.66 1.82
CA VAL A 417 9.21 -8.77 0.39
C VAL A 417 9.54 -10.21 0.02
N SER A 418 10.34 -10.90 0.82
CA SER A 418 10.71 -12.30 0.57
C SER A 418 9.50 -13.24 0.69
N SER A 419 8.61 -12.98 1.65
CA SER A 419 7.33 -13.70 1.80
C SER A 419 6.46 -13.55 0.55
N LEU A 420 6.31 -12.32 0.02
CA LEU A 420 5.56 -12.07 -1.21
C LEU A 420 6.19 -12.76 -2.42
N ILE A 421 7.51 -12.74 -2.56
CA ILE A 421 8.21 -13.46 -3.64
C ILE A 421 7.93 -14.97 -3.53
N PHE A 422 8.02 -15.56 -2.34
CA PHE A 422 7.72 -16.98 -2.18
C PHE A 422 6.28 -17.30 -2.56
N ARG A 423 5.34 -16.51 -2.04
CA ARG A 423 3.90 -16.71 -2.21
C ARG A 423 3.41 -16.50 -3.63
N LEU A 424 3.96 -15.52 -4.35
CA LEU A 424 3.42 -15.05 -5.63
C LEU A 424 4.32 -15.37 -6.84
N PHE A 425 5.55 -15.82 -6.61
CA PHE A 425 6.42 -16.32 -7.67
C PHE A 425 6.70 -17.81 -7.49
N ILE A 426 7.31 -18.21 -6.37
CA ILE A 426 7.79 -19.58 -6.18
C ILE A 426 6.61 -20.57 -6.14
N ALA A 427 5.60 -20.32 -5.30
CA ALA A 427 4.46 -21.22 -5.17
C ALA A 427 3.66 -21.38 -6.49
N PRO A 428 3.32 -20.30 -7.24
CA PRO A 428 2.70 -20.44 -8.56
C PRO A 428 3.57 -21.16 -9.59
N VAL A 429 4.89 -20.96 -9.60
CA VAL A 429 5.79 -21.68 -10.52
C VAL A 429 5.79 -23.18 -10.22
N ILE A 430 5.83 -23.56 -8.94
CA ILE A 430 5.70 -24.96 -8.51
C ILE A 430 4.35 -25.52 -8.98
N TYR A 431 3.27 -24.78 -8.76
CA TYR A 431 1.92 -25.20 -9.15
C TYR A 431 1.79 -25.42 -10.66
N PHE A 432 2.23 -24.45 -11.47
CA PHE A 432 2.20 -24.58 -12.92
C PHE A 432 3.08 -25.72 -13.41
N SER A 433 4.22 -25.99 -12.77
CA SER A 433 5.07 -27.14 -13.09
C SER A 433 4.34 -28.47 -12.87
N ILE A 434 3.58 -28.59 -11.77
CA ILE A 434 2.72 -29.75 -11.50
C ILE A 434 1.66 -29.88 -12.59
N MET A 435 1.00 -28.78 -12.97
CA MET A 435 -0.02 -28.78 -14.02
C MET A 435 0.54 -29.15 -15.39
N PHE A 436 1.72 -28.66 -15.76
CA PHE A 436 2.39 -29.06 -17.00
C PHE A 436 2.75 -30.55 -16.98
N SER A 437 3.26 -31.05 -15.86
CA SER A 437 3.55 -32.48 -15.69
C SER A 437 2.29 -33.34 -15.84
N ALA A 438 1.20 -32.96 -15.18
CA ALA A 438 -0.10 -33.62 -15.30
C ALA A 438 -0.66 -33.56 -16.73
N SER A 439 -0.51 -32.43 -17.42
CA SER A 439 -0.91 -32.27 -18.82
C SER A 439 -0.11 -33.19 -19.75
N LEU A 440 1.20 -33.34 -19.51
CA LEU A 440 2.05 -34.25 -20.28
C LEU A 440 1.70 -35.72 -20.01
N ALA A 441 1.40 -36.07 -18.76
CA ALA A 441 0.95 -37.41 -18.40
C ALA A 441 -0.37 -37.77 -19.10
N LEU A 442 -1.37 -36.88 -19.02
CA LEU A 442 -2.66 -37.04 -19.68
C LEU A 442 -2.52 -37.06 -21.21
N SER A 443 -1.65 -36.22 -21.78
CA SER A 443 -1.36 -36.22 -23.22
C SER A 443 -0.79 -37.57 -23.70
N ARG A 444 0.10 -38.20 -22.92
CA ARG A 444 0.64 -39.52 -23.25
C ARG A 444 -0.44 -40.60 -23.24
N MET A 445 -1.39 -40.52 -22.31
CA MET A 445 -2.55 -41.41 -22.28
C MET A 445 -3.45 -41.24 -23.50
N LEU A 446 -3.69 -39.99 -23.93
CA LEU A 446 -4.52 -39.67 -25.09
C LEU A 446 -3.85 -39.99 -26.43
N GLY A 447 -2.58 -39.63 -26.59
CA GLY A 447 -1.86 -39.70 -27.87
C GLY A 447 -1.04 -40.98 -28.11
N GLY A 448 -0.87 -41.83 -27.09
CA GLY A 448 -0.19 -43.13 -27.18
C GLY A 448 1.32 -43.09 -27.49
N SER A 449 1.93 -41.91 -27.62
CA SER A 449 3.38 -41.72 -27.74
C SER A 449 3.79 -40.34 -27.24
N SER A 450 5.02 -40.21 -26.73
CA SER A 450 5.53 -38.93 -26.24
C SER A 450 5.70 -37.94 -27.39
N ALA A 451 5.24 -36.70 -27.18
CA ALA A 451 5.54 -35.60 -28.09
C ALA A 451 7.06 -35.49 -28.26
N LYS A 452 7.58 -35.65 -29.49
CA LYS A 452 9.02 -35.50 -29.79
C LYS A 452 9.56 -34.12 -29.36
N ILE A 453 8.69 -33.11 -29.33
CA ILE A 453 9.00 -31.75 -28.84
C ILE A 453 9.36 -31.75 -27.34
N ALA A 454 8.74 -32.61 -26.53
CA ALA A 454 9.07 -32.74 -25.11
C ALA A 454 10.43 -33.40 -24.86
N ARG A 455 10.96 -34.20 -25.80
CA ARG A 455 12.34 -34.72 -25.70
C ARG A 455 13.37 -33.63 -25.93
N LEU A 456 13.11 -32.69 -26.84
CA LEU A 456 14.03 -31.58 -27.13
C LEU A 456 14.13 -30.57 -25.99
N LEU A 457 13.04 -30.37 -25.23
CA LEU A 457 13.06 -29.50 -24.04
C LEU A 457 13.71 -30.14 -22.81
N VAL A 458 13.70 -31.47 -22.71
CA VAL A 458 14.33 -32.21 -21.59
C VAL A 458 15.79 -32.57 -21.89
N SER A 459 16.20 -32.66 -23.17
CA SER A 459 17.58 -32.94 -23.56
C SER A 459 18.45 -31.68 -23.75
N ALA A 460 17.89 -30.49 -23.55
CA ALA A 460 18.59 -29.22 -23.64
C ALA A 460 18.82 -28.56 -22.26
N GLY A 461 18.59 -29.31 -21.17
CA GLY A 461 18.96 -28.96 -19.80
C GLY A 461 20.24 -29.65 -19.38
#